data_AF-F8KZK0-F1
#
_entry.id   AF-F8KZK0-F1
#
_cell.length_a   1.000
_cell.length_b   1.000
_cell.length_c   1.000
_cell.angle_alpha   90.00
_cell.angle_beta   90.00
_cell.angle_gamma   90.00
#
_symmetry.space_group_name_H-M   'P 1'
#
loop_
_entity.id
_entity.type
_entity.pdbx_description
1 polymer ?
#
loop_
_entity_poly.entity_id
_entity_poly.type
_entity_poly.pdbx_seq_one_letter_code
_entity_poly.pdbx_strand_id
1 'polypeptide(L)'
;MSTKVEQKGASSQRLKDELKELKSKKGKNQESSRIHEIAKQLAAEKEWSSAIEAIQLITDEKERNILISDTIEGYLLPAKEIDQAKKFAKLLTPTPEMEPFVWIRIALASKDPEQALKLAKQLPSPISRNFAFIHIMEYYLSNKEKSKIDELRKQMLENLKTIYDHKSRSFILRELAISLFYAYGEKEQAKEIAKLIPDEDMRSKVLKKVEATK
;
A
#
# COMPACT_ATOMS: atom_id res chain seq x y z
N MET A 1 -20.89 -7.36 -29.48
CA MET A 1 -19.96 -6.52 -28.68
C MET A 1 -20.53 -5.13 -28.37
N SER A 2 -21.59 -4.65 -29.04
CA SER A 2 -22.16 -3.31 -28.80
C SER A 2 -22.88 -3.10 -27.46
N THR A 3 -23.53 -4.13 -26.90
CA THR A 3 -24.34 -4.00 -25.67
C THR A 3 -23.54 -3.71 -24.40
N LYS A 4 -22.28 -4.18 -24.30
CA LYS A 4 -21.43 -3.96 -23.10
C LYS A 4 -20.83 -2.56 -23.03
N VAL A 5 -20.61 -1.92 -24.18
CA VAL A 5 -20.05 -0.56 -24.26
C VAL A 5 -21.15 0.47 -23.96
N GLU A 6 -22.36 0.25 -24.49
CA GLU A 6 -23.53 1.09 -24.20
C GLU A 6 -23.94 1.03 -22.72
N GLN A 7 -23.86 -0.14 -22.09
CA GLN A 7 -24.16 -0.30 -20.67
C GLN A 7 -23.15 0.41 -19.75
N LYS A 8 -21.85 0.41 -20.10
CA LYS A 8 -20.82 1.15 -19.34
C LYS A 8 -21.05 2.67 -19.42
N GLY A 9 -21.29 3.21 -20.61
CA GLY A 9 -21.53 4.65 -20.77
C GLY A 9 -22.76 5.14 -20.01
N ALA A 10 -23.84 4.34 -19.99
CA ALA A 10 -25.05 4.66 -19.24
C ALA A 10 -24.84 4.58 -17.71
N SER A 11 -24.00 3.67 -17.23
CA SER A 11 -23.61 3.53 -15.82
C SER A 11 -22.82 4.76 -15.33
N SER A 12 -21.75 5.12 -16.03
CA SER A 12 -20.91 6.27 -15.68
C SER A 12 -21.70 7.58 -15.65
N GLN A 13 -22.61 7.77 -16.61
CA GLN A 13 -23.41 8.98 -16.69
C GLN A 13 -24.35 9.12 -15.49
N ARG A 14 -25.00 8.02 -15.08
CA ARG A 14 -25.86 8.00 -13.87
C ARG A 14 -25.08 8.39 -12.62
N LEU A 15 -23.87 7.84 -12.46
CA LEU A 15 -23.00 8.17 -11.32
C LEU A 15 -22.58 9.64 -11.30
N LYS A 16 -22.28 10.22 -12.48
CA LYS A 16 -21.94 11.64 -12.61
C LYS A 16 -23.13 12.55 -12.26
N ASP A 17 -24.34 12.15 -12.65
CA ASP A 17 -25.55 12.93 -12.33
C ASP A 17 -25.89 12.84 -10.83
N GLU A 18 -25.78 11.64 -10.24
CA GLU A 18 -25.91 11.47 -8.79
C GLU A 18 -24.86 12.30 -8.02
N LEU A 19 -23.62 12.34 -8.50
CA LEU A 19 -22.56 13.16 -7.89
C LEU A 19 -22.90 14.67 -7.90
N LYS A 20 -23.54 15.17 -8.97
CA LYS A 20 -24.01 16.57 -9.04
C LYS A 20 -25.11 16.85 -8.01
N GLU A 21 -26.03 15.90 -7.81
CA GLU A 21 -27.07 16.03 -6.79
C GLU A 21 -26.49 16.02 -5.37
N LEU A 22 -25.53 15.14 -5.09
CA LEU A 22 -24.85 15.10 -3.80
C LEU A 22 -24.10 16.41 -3.53
N LYS A 23 -23.46 16.98 -4.55
CA LYS A 23 -22.78 18.27 -4.48
C LYS A 23 -23.73 19.44 -4.17
N SER A 24 -24.98 19.40 -4.64
CA SER A 24 -25.96 20.48 -4.43
C SER A 24 -26.62 20.43 -3.05
N LYS A 25 -26.70 19.24 -2.43
CA LYS A 25 -27.22 19.03 -1.08
C LYS A 25 -26.17 19.44 -0.02
N LYS A 26 -26.04 20.74 0.25
CA LYS A 26 -25.17 21.27 1.33
C LYS A 26 -25.66 20.80 2.71
N GLY A 27 -24.97 19.85 3.34
CA GLY A 27 -25.25 19.39 4.71
C GLY A 27 -24.04 18.71 5.36
N LYS A 28 -23.85 18.90 6.68
CA LYS A 28 -22.65 18.48 7.43
C LYS A 28 -22.47 16.97 7.66
N ASN A 29 -23.43 16.15 7.22
CA ASN A 29 -23.36 14.68 7.23
C ASN A 29 -23.73 14.15 5.85
N GLN A 30 -23.07 14.64 4.79
CA GLN A 30 -23.22 14.06 3.46
C GLN A 30 -22.90 12.56 3.52
N GLU A 31 -23.59 11.80 2.68
CA GLU A 31 -23.52 10.35 2.52
C GLU A 31 -22.10 9.91 2.13
N SER A 32 -21.12 10.03 3.05
CA SER A 32 -19.71 9.79 2.80
C SER A 32 -19.52 8.39 2.21
N SER A 33 -20.22 7.39 2.75
CA SER A 33 -20.25 6.03 2.21
C SER A 33 -20.69 5.96 0.75
N ARG A 34 -21.71 6.74 0.35
CA ARG A 34 -22.17 6.75 -1.05
C ARG A 34 -21.17 7.44 -1.97
N ILE A 35 -20.57 8.55 -1.52
CA ILE A 35 -19.50 9.24 -2.24
C ILE A 35 -18.30 8.29 -2.45
N HIS A 36 -17.94 7.49 -1.43
CA HIS A 36 -16.89 6.47 -1.54
C HIS A 36 -17.21 5.44 -2.63
N GLU A 37 -18.45 4.92 -2.66
CA GLU A 37 -18.88 3.96 -3.68
C GLU A 37 -18.83 4.55 -5.09
N ILE A 38 -19.35 5.78 -5.26
CA ILE A 38 -19.33 6.49 -6.55
C ILE A 38 -17.88 6.68 -7.02
N ALA A 39 -16.98 7.14 -6.15
CA ALA A 39 -15.57 7.31 -6.50
C ALA A 39 -14.91 6.00 -6.94
N LYS A 40 -15.16 4.90 -6.20
CA LYS A 40 -14.63 3.57 -6.54
C LYS A 40 -15.18 3.04 -7.87
N GLN A 41 -16.46 3.24 -8.14
CA GLN A 41 -17.09 2.81 -9.40
C GLN A 41 -16.58 3.63 -10.60
N LEU A 42 -16.49 4.96 -10.45
CA LEU A 42 -15.89 5.83 -11.47
C LEU A 42 -14.42 5.46 -11.72
N ALA A 43 -13.66 5.14 -10.67
CA ALA A 43 -12.30 4.64 -10.80
C ALA A 43 -12.23 3.29 -11.54
N ALA A 44 -13.14 2.35 -11.25
CA ALA A 44 -13.23 1.08 -11.96
C ALA A 44 -13.55 1.26 -13.46
N GLU A 45 -14.29 2.31 -13.80
CA GLU A 45 -14.64 2.70 -15.17
C GLU A 45 -13.58 3.60 -15.83
N LYS A 46 -12.49 3.95 -15.11
CA LYS A 46 -11.42 4.86 -15.54
C LYS A 46 -11.86 6.31 -15.78
N GLU A 47 -12.95 6.72 -15.16
CA GLU A 47 -13.48 8.09 -15.19
C GLU A 47 -12.75 8.95 -14.15
N TRP A 48 -11.44 9.14 -14.34
CA TRP A 48 -10.54 9.70 -13.32
C TRP A 48 -10.91 11.11 -12.87
N SER A 49 -11.33 11.98 -13.78
CA SER A 49 -11.74 13.34 -13.44
C SER A 49 -12.94 13.34 -12.51
N SER A 50 -13.96 12.52 -12.80
CA SER A 50 -15.15 12.41 -11.96
C SER A 50 -14.87 11.67 -10.66
N ALA A 51 -13.95 10.69 -10.65
CA ALA A 51 -13.49 10.04 -9.43
C ALA A 51 -12.80 11.04 -8.48
N ILE A 52 -11.96 11.94 -9.03
CA ILE A 52 -11.34 13.02 -8.25
C ILE A 52 -12.40 13.98 -7.71
N GLU A 53 -13.37 14.39 -8.53
CA GLU A 53 -14.48 15.24 -8.07
C GLU A 53 -15.23 14.61 -6.90
N ALA A 54 -15.52 13.31 -6.97
CA ALA A 54 -16.16 12.57 -5.88
C ALA A 54 -15.31 12.55 -4.61
N ILE A 55 -14.02 12.22 -4.72
CA ILE A 55 -13.08 12.23 -3.59
C ILE A 55 -13.02 13.61 -2.92
N GLN A 56 -13.04 14.69 -3.69
CA GLN A 56 -12.97 16.05 -3.18
C GLN A 56 -14.23 16.51 -2.43
N LEU A 57 -15.36 15.80 -2.59
CA LEU A 57 -16.55 16.06 -1.78
C LEU A 57 -16.43 15.50 -0.35
N ILE A 58 -15.48 14.59 -0.09
CA ILE A 58 -15.26 14.05 1.24
C ILE A 58 -14.53 15.08 2.10
N THR A 59 -15.23 15.62 3.08
CA THR A 59 -14.72 16.67 3.96
C THR A 59 -13.76 16.13 5.01
N ASP A 60 -14.01 14.93 5.53
CA ASP A 60 -13.09 14.30 6.48
C ASP A 60 -11.78 13.91 5.78
N GLU A 61 -10.67 14.48 6.25
CA GLU A 61 -9.38 14.34 5.58
C GLU A 61 -8.82 12.93 5.68
N LYS A 62 -9.11 12.23 6.78
CA LYS A 62 -8.63 10.87 7.01
C LYS A 62 -9.35 9.91 6.06
N GLU A 63 -10.68 10.00 5.98
CA GLU A 63 -11.48 9.23 5.02
C GLU A 63 -11.06 9.52 3.58
N ARG A 64 -10.89 10.80 3.24
CA ARG A 64 -10.45 11.22 1.90
C ARG A 64 -9.08 10.63 1.56
N ASN A 65 -8.11 10.73 2.45
CA ASN A 65 -6.77 10.19 2.23
C ASN A 65 -6.77 8.65 2.08
N ILE A 66 -7.57 7.94 2.89
CA ILE A 66 -7.76 6.49 2.76
C ILE A 66 -8.32 6.16 1.38
N LEU A 67 -9.37 6.86 0.93
CA LEU A 67 -9.97 6.61 -0.38
C LEU A 67 -9.01 6.92 -1.53
N ILE A 68 -8.19 7.96 -1.42
CA ILE A 68 -7.13 8.26 -2.39
C ILE A 68 -6.13 7.09 -2.46
N SER A 69 -5.65 6.62 -1.30
CA SER A 69 -4.72 5.48 -1.22
C SER A 69 -5.32 4.21 -1.81
N ASP A 70 -6.55 3.85 -1.42
CA ASP A 70 -7.32 2.73 -1.96
C ASP A 70 -7.45 2.82 -3.48
N THR A 71 -7.71 4.03 -4.01
CA THR A 71 -7.88 4.23 -5.46
C THR A 71 -6.57 4.02 -6.20
N ILE A 72 -5.47 4.52 -5.65
CA ILE A 72 -4.13 4.31 -6.20
C ILE A 72 -3.78 2.82 -6.20
N GLU A 73 -3.85 2.17 -5.04
CA GLU A 73 -3.43 0.76 -4.89
C GLU A 73 -4.36 -0.22 -5.60
N GLY A 74 -5.68 0.02 -5.59
CA GLY A 74 -6.68 -0.89 -6.13
C GLY A 74 -6.90 -0.77 -7.63
N TYR A 75 -6.69 0.42 -8.22
CA TYR A 75 -7.05 0.67 -9.63
C TYR A 75 -5.88 1.18 -10.45
N LEU A 76 -5.18 2.22 -10.01
CA LEU A 76 -4.18 2.92 -10.82
C LEU A 76 -2.88 2.11 -10.97
N LEU A 77 -2.33 1.59 -9.86
CA LEU A 77 -1.09 0.80 -9.91
C LEU A 77 -1.27 -0.53 -10.67
N PRO A 78 -2.34 -1.33 -10.44
CA PRO A 78 -2.57 -2.56 -11.21
C PRO A 78 -2.79 -2.29 -12.71
N ALA A 79 -3.43 -1.18 -13.06
CA ALA A 79 -3.60 -0.74 -14.44
C ALA A 79 -2.34 -0.11 -15.05
N LYS A 80 -1.24 0.02 -14.28
CA LYS A 80 0.02 0.67 -14.67
C LYS A 80 -0.15 2.14 -15.07
N GLU A 81 -1.17 2.82 -14.54
CA GLU A 81 -1.45 4.24 -14.81
C GLU A 81 -0.66 5.14 -13.84
N ILE A 82 0.67 5.05 -13.92
CA ILE A 82 1.61 5.69 -12.98
C ILE A 82 1.41 7.21 -12.91
N ASP A 83 1.27 7.89 -14.04
CA ASP A 83 1.10 9.35 -14.04
C ASP A 83 -0.21 9.78 -13.39
N GLN A 84 -1.26 8.97 -13.54
CA GLN A 84 -2.52 9.21 -12.86
C GLN A 84 -2.40 8.92 -11.36
N ALA A 85 -1.70 7.85 -10.96
CA ALA A 85 -1.38 7.60 -9.55
C ALA A 85 -0.65 8.78 -8.89
N LYS A 86 0.33 9.38 -9.60
CA LYS A 86 1.02 10.60 -9.14
C LYS A 86 0.08 11.80 -8.99
N LYS A 87 -0.89 11.97 -9.90
CA LYS A 87 -1.91 13.03 -9.78
C LYS A 87 -2.80 12.83 -8.56
N PHE A 88 -3.25 11.60 -8.31
CA PHE A 88 -4.04 11.26 -7.13
C PHE A 88 -3.24 11.44 -5.84
N ALA A 89 -1.98 11.01 -5.79
CA ALA A 89 -1.13 11.16 -4.61
C ALA A 89 -0.94 12.63 -4.19
N LYS A 90 -0.91 13.55 -5.15
CA LYS A 90 -0.85 15.01 -4.90
C LYS A 90 -2.12 15.57 -4.25
N LEU A 91 -3.22 14.81 -4.20
CA LEU A 91 -4.45 15.20 -3.52
C LEU A 91 -4.45 14.82 -2.03
N LEU A 92 -3.46 14.04 -1.58
CA LEU A 92 -3.35 13.67 -0.17
C LEU A 92 -3.10 14.93 0.67
N THR A 93 -3.79 15.02 1.81
CA THR A 93 -3.32 15.88 2.90
C THR A 93 -2.05 15.25 3.48
N PRO A 94 -0.89 15.94 3.47
CA PRO A 94 0.37 15.36 3.93
C PRO A 94 0.28 14.86 5.36
N THR A 95 0.69 13.61 5.57
CA THR A 95 0.94 13.07 6.92
C THR A 95 2.29 12.35 6.91
N PRO A 96 3.01 12.31 8.05
CA PRO A 96 4.38 11.76 8.09
C PRO A 96 4.52 10.29 7.67
N GLU A 97 3.41 9.56 7.62
CA GLU A 97 3.38 8.13 7.35
C GLU A 97 2.69 7.84 6.00
N MET A 98 1.44 8.27 5.83
CA MET A 98 0.62 7.84 4.70
C MET A 98 1.15 8.31 3.34
N GLU A 99 1.52 9.59 3.24
CA GLU A 99 2.01 10.14 1.96
C GLU A 99 3.30 9.43 1.51
N PRO A 100 4.35 9.30 2.35
CA PRO A 100 5.54 8.55 1.97
C PRO A 100 5.24 7.11 1.55
N PHE A 101 4.33 6.40 2.24
CA PHE A 101 3.94 5.05 1.84
C PHE A 101 3.33 5.00 0.44
N VAL A 102 2.41 5.92 0.12
CA VAL A 102 1.82 6.02 -1.23
C VAL A 102 2.91 6.29 -2.28
N TRP A 103 3.83 7.21 -2.01
CA TRP A 103 4.93 7.50 -2.94
C TRP A 103 5.91 6.34 -3.11
N ILE A 104 6.17 5.57 -2.05
CA ILE A 104 6.97 4.33 -2.12
C ILE A 104 6.28 3.33 -3.07
N ARG A 105 4.97 3.12 -2.96
CA ARG A 105 4.21 2.24 -3.87
C ARG A 105 4.31 2.69 -5.32
N ILE A 106 4.13 3.99 -5.56
CA ILE A 106 4.24 4.58 -6.91
C ILE A 106 5.66 4.38 -7.46
N ALA A 107 6.70 4.62 -6.66
CA ALA A 107 8.08 4.45 -7.07
C ALA A 107 8.38 2.98 -7.46
N LEU A 108 7.96 2.02 -6.63
CA LEU A 108 8.09 0.59 -6.94
C LEU A 108 7.34 0.19 -8.22
N ALA A 109 6.11 0.68 -8.41
CA ALA A 109 5.33 0.43 -9.63
C ALA A 109 5.96 1.09 -10.87
N SER A 110 6.69 2.20 -10.67
CA SER A 110 7.47 2.89 -11.71
C SER A 110 8.83 2.24 -11.99
N LYS A 111 9.16 1.13 -11.30
CA LYS A 111 10.48 0.48 -11.35
C LYS A 111 11.64 1.37 -10.89
N ASP A 112 11.39 2.21 -9.88
CA ASP A 112 12.37 3.10 -9.25
C ASP A 112 12.55 2.72 -7.76
N PRO A 113 13.19 1.58 -7.48
CA PRO A 113 13.38 1.11 -6.11
C PRO A 113 14.37 1.99 -5.31
N GLU A 114 15.23 2.76 -5.97
CA GLU A 114 16.13 3.73 -5.36
C GLU A 114 15.35 4.89 -4.75
N GLN A 115 14.40 5.47 -5.48
CA GLN A 115 13.51 6.50 -4.95
C GLN A 115 12.63 5.94 -3.83
N ALA A 116 12.12 4.71 -3.98
CA ALA A 116 11.38 4.02 -2.93
C ALA A 116 12.22 3.89 -1.64
N LEU A 117 13.48 3.47 -1.78
CA LEU A 117 14.40 3.32 -0.65
C LEU A 117 14.75 4.65 0.02
N LYS A 118 14.92 5.72 -0.78
CA LYS A 118 15.16 7.07 -0.27
C LYS A 118 13.99 7.53 0.60
N LEU A 119 12.77 7.38 0.11
CA LEU A 119 11.55 7.72 0.86
C LEU A 119 11.39 6.86 2.12
N ALA A 120 11.63 5.55 1.99
CA ALA A 120 11.55 4.63 3.12
C ALA A 120 12.51 5.04 4.24
N LYS A 121 13.74 5.45 3.93
CA LYS A 121 14.72 5.92 4.94
C LYS A 121 14.30 7.19 5.68
N GLN A 122 13.40 7.99 5.09
CA GLN A 122 12.92 9.24 5.66
C GLN A 122 11.69 9.07 6.56
N LEU A 123 11.08 7.87 6.60
CA LEU A 123 9.96 7.59 7.49
C LEU A 123 10.41 7.76 8.96
N PRO A 124 9.62 8.46 9.80
CA PRO A 124 10.03 8.79 11.16
C PRO A 124 10.02 7.57 12.07
N SER A 125 9.03 6.69 11.90
CA SER A 125 8.89 5.50 12.73
C SER A 125 9.82 4.37 12.25
N PRO A 126 10.63 3.77 13.13
CA PRO A 126 11.41 2.57 12.78
C PRO A 126 10.52 1.39 12.38
N ILE A 127 9.29 1.32 12.91
CA ILE A 127 8.31 0.30 12.51
C ILE A 127 7.95 0.51 11.03
N SER A 128 7.57 1.74 10.67
CA SER A 128 7.18 2.10 9.31
C SER A 128 8.30 1.94 8.30
N ARG A 129 9.52 2.35 8.67
CA ARG A 129 10.73 2.12 7.86
C ARG A 129 10.90 0.65 7.50
N ASN A 130 10.74 -0.25 8.46
CA ASN A 130 10.87 -1.69 8.19
C ASN A 130 9.74 -2.24 7.32
N PHE A 131 8.50 -1.79 7.48
CA PHE A 131 7.43 -2.18 6.55
C PHE A 131 7.71 -1.71 5.13
N ALA A 132 8.17 -0.47 4.96
CA ALA A 132 8.60 0.02 3.65
C ALA A 132 9.75 -0.82 3.07
N PHE A 133 10.74 -1.18 3.90
CA PHE A 133 11.84 -2.06 3.48
C PHE A 133 11.35 -3.45 3.07
N ILE A 134 10.35 -4.05 3.73
CA ILE A 134 9.76 -5.34 3.29
C ILE A 134 9.23 -5.23 1.86
N HIS A 135 8.51 -4.15 1.54
CA HIS A 135 7.95 -3.97 0.19
C HIS A 135 9.00 -3.68 -0.89
N ILE A 136 10.06 -2.95 -0.55
CA ILE A 136 11.20 -2.77 -1.45
C ILE A 136 11.94 -4.10 -1.65
N MET A 137 12.06 -4.90 -0.59
CA MET A 137 12.67 -6.23 -0.65
C MET A 137 11.86 -7.17 -1.57
N GLU A 138 10.53 -7.15 -1.47
CA GLU A 138 9.61 -7.84 -2.40
C GLU A 138 9.87 -7.49 -3.87
N TYR A 139 10.13 -6.21 -4.15
CA TYR A 139 10.50 -5.75 -5.48
C TYR A 139 11.85 -6.32 -5.94
N TYR A 140 12.91 -6.18 -5.14
CA TYR A 140 14.23 -6.72 -5.49
C TYR A 140 14.20 -8.23 -5.71
N LEU A 141 13.37 -8.94 -4.94
CA LEU A 141 13.19 -10.37 -5.07
C LEU A 141 12.51 -10.77 -6.36
N SER A 142 11.44 -10.06 -6.73
CA SER A 142 10.77 -10.23 -8.02
C SER A 142 11.71 -10.01 -9.21
N ASN A 143 12.77 -9.21 -9.01
CA ASN A 143 13.82 -8.94 -10.01
C ASN A 143 15.12 -9.75 -9.80
N LYS A 144 15.14 -10.69 -8.84
CA LYS A 144 16.28 -11.58 -8.51
C LYS A 144 17.57 -10.85 -8.09
N GLU A 145 17.46 -9.67 -7.49
CA GLU A 145 18.59 -8.83 -7.07
C GLU A 145 19.15 -9.21 -5.69
N LYS A 146 19.74 -10.41 -5.57
CA LYS A 146 20.21 -11.00 -4.29
C LYS A 146 21.06 -10.07 -3.42
N SER A 147 22.00 -9.34 -4.01
CA SER A 147 22.88 -8.43 -3.28
C SER A 147 22.11 -7.29 -2.59
N LYS A 148 21.10 -6.74 -3.25
CA LYS A 148 20.24 -5.68 -2.69
C LYS A 148 19.38 -6.18 -1.55
N ILE A 149 18.92 -7.42 -1.62
CA ILE A 149 18.16 -8.07 -0.55
C ILE A 149 19.01 -8.24 0.70
N ASP A 150 20.24 -8.73 0.55
CA ASP A 150 21.16 -8.88 1.69
C ASP A 150 21.51 -7.52 2.32
N GLU A 151 21.72 -6.48 1.52
CA GLU A 151 21.96 -5.12 1.99
C GLU A 151 20.75 -4.58 2.79
N LEU A 152 19.55 -4.74 2.23
CA LEU A 152 18.31 -4.25 2.83
C LEU A 152 17.98 -5.02 4.12
N ARG A 153 18.22 -6.34 4.16
CA ARG A 153 18.09 -7.16 5.37
C ARG A 153 18.98 -6.64 6.50
N LYS A 154 20.24 -6.30 6.21
CA LYS A 154 21.16 -5.71 7.21
C LYS A 154 20.61 -4.38 7.74
N GLN A 155 20.11 -3.51 6.85
CA GLN A 155 19.49 -2.24 7.24
C GLN A 155 18.26 -2.44 8.11
N MET A 156 17.40 -3.42 7.78
CA MET A 156 16.22 -3.77 8.58
C MET A 156 16.61 -4.25 9.98
N LEU A 157 17.58 -5.17 10.07
CA LEU A 157 18.05 -5.70 11.35
C LEU A 157 18.68 -4.62 12.23
N GLU A 158 19.42 -3.67 11.65
CA GLU A 158 19.96 -2.54 12.39
C GLU A 158 18.83 -1.63 12.90
N ASN A 159 17.87 -1.29 12.03
CA ASN A 159 16.73 -0.46 12.39
C ASN A 159 15.85 -1.12 13.47
N LEU A 160 15.68 -2.45 13.45
CA LEU A 160 14.95 -3.21 14.48
C LEU A 160 15.52 -3.06 15.89
N LYS A 161 16.83 -2.82 16.03
CA LYS A 161 17.47 -2.60 17.35
C LYS A 161 16.94 -1.33 18.03
N THR A 162 16.41 -0.38 17.26
CA THR A 162 15.85 0.87 17.78
C THR A 162 14.39 0.74 18.26
N ILE A 163 13.74 -0.41 18.02
CA ILE A 163 12.34 -0.65 18.39
C ILE A 163 12.30 -1.32 19.76
N TYR A 164 12.11 -0.56 20.84
CA TYR A 164 12.11 -1.11 22.21
C TYR A 164 10.92 -2.02 22.52
N ASP A 165 9.76 -1.78 21.92
CA ASP A 165 8.59 -2.63 22.12
C ASP A 165 8.79 -4.02 21.51
N HIS A 166 8.85 -5.03 22.37
CA HIS A 166 9.08 -6.41 21.97
C HIS A 166 7.96 -6.96 21.08
N LYS A 167 6.71 -6.52 21.26
CA LYS A 167 5.59 -6.99 20.42
C LYS A 167 5.75 -6.49 18.98
N SER A 168 5.99 -5.20 18.81
CA SER A 168 6.24 -4.59 17.50
C SER A 168 7.47 -5.18 16.81
N ARG A 169 8.57 -5.37 17.57
CA ARG A 169 9.79 -6.00 17.04
C ARG A 169 9.53 -7.44 16.58
N SER A 170 8.81 -8.22 17.40
CA SER A 170 8.41 -9.60 17.07
C SER A 170 7.56 -9.65 15.81
N PHE A 171 6.60 -8.73 15.69
CA PHE A 171 5.72 -8.67 14.52
C PHE A 171 6.50 -8.44 13.23
N ILE A 172 7.40 -7.46 13.20
CA ILE A 172 8.19 -7.15 12.00
C ILE A 172 9.12 -8.31 11.63
N LEU A 173 9.78 -8.93 12.63
CA LEU A 173 10.63 -10.11 12.41
C LEU A 173 9.83 -11.30 11.87
N ARG A 174 8.60 -11.50 12.36
CA ARG A 174 7.67 -12.49 11.81
C ARG A 174 7.34 -12.20 10.34
N GLU A 175 6.97 -10.97 10.00
CA GLU A 175 6.66 -10.61 8.61
C GLU A 175 7.87 -10.82 7.70
N LEU A 176 9.05 -10.38 8.12
CA LEU A 176 10.30 -10.60 7.39
C LEU A 176 10.57 -12.10 7.16
N ALA A 177 10.47 -12.94 8.20
CA ALA A 177 10.67 -14.38 8.08
C ALA A 177 9.63 -15.05 7.16
N ILE A 178 8.35 -14.66 7.28
CA ILE A 178 7.27 -15.21 6.45
C ILE A 178 7.48 -14.84 4.98
N SER A 179 7.82 -13.59 4.68
CA SER A 179 8.13 -13.16 3.32
C SER A 179 9.34 -13.96 2.79
N LEU A 180 10.43 -14.06 3.57
CA LEU A 180 11.61 -14.88 3.25
C LEU A 180 11.27 -16.30 2.80
N PHE A 181 10.39 -16.96 3.54
CA PHE A 181 10.01 -18.34 3.28
C PHE A 181 9.02 -18.49 2.11
N TYR A 182 7.85 -17.84 2.18
CA TYR A 182 6.78 -18.09 1.24
C TYR A 182 7.08 -17.51 -0.13
N ALA A 183 7.40 -16.22 -0.18
CA ALA A 183 7.57 -15.52 -1.44
C ALA A 183 8.86 -15.94 -2.16
N TYR A 184 9.89 -16.37 -1.42
CA TYR A 184 11.23 -16.52 -2.00
C TYR A 184 11.87 -17.89 -1.82
N GLY A 185 11.32 -18.75 -0.95
CA GLY A 185 11.89 -20.08 -0.71
C GLY A 185 13.24 -20.07 0.02
N GLU A 186 13.62 -18.94 0.61
CA GLU A 186 14.87 -18.76 1.36
C GLU A 186 14.71 -19.33 2.77
N LYS A 187 14.51 -20.65 2.86
CA LYS A 187 14.15 -21.38 4.08
C LYS A 187 15.12 -21.13 5.23
N GLU A 188 16.42 -21.23 4.98
CA GLU A 188 17.44 -21.06 6.01
C GLU A 188 17.49 -19.62 6.52
N GLN A 189 17.43 -18.63 5.63
CA GLN A 189 17.39 -17.22 6.05
C GLN A 189 16.11 -16.90 6.83
N ALA A 190 14.96 -17.42 6.38
CA ALA A 190 13.70 -17.26 7.10
C ALA A 190 13.79 -17.84 8.52
N LYS A 191 14.43 -19.01 8.68
CA LYS A 191 14.68 -19.65 9.97
C LYS A 191 15.62 -18.84 10.85
N GLU A 192 16.69 -18.27 10.30
CA GLU A 192 17.60 -17.38 11.03
C GLU A 192 16.87 -16.14 11.57
N ILE A 193 16.06 -15.48 10.73
CA ILE A 193 15.26 -14.33 11.17
C ILE A 193 14.21 -14.74 12.21
N ALA A 194 13.54 -15.88 12.04
CA ALA A 194 12.54 -16.37 12.98
C ALA A 194 13.13 -16.59 14.38
N LYS A 195 14.37 -17.04 14.50
CA LYS A 195 15.07 -17.20 15.79
C LYS A 195 15.28 -15.88 16.53
N LEU A 196 15.29 -14.74 15.84
CA LEU A 196 15.47 -13.43 16.45
C LEU A 196 14.17 -12.89 17.09
N ILE A 197 13.01 -13.52 16.84
CA ILE A 197 11.71 -13.08 17.37
C ILE A 197 11.72 -13.17 18.91
N PRO A 198 11.56 -12.04 19.64
CA PRO A 198 11.53 -12.06 21.10
C PRO A 198 10.35 -12.82 21.70
N ASP A 199 9.14 -12.62 21.16
CA ASP A 199 7.93 -13.30 21.63
C ASP A 199 7.99 -14.81 21.33
N GLU A 200 7.92 -15.64 22.37
CA GLU A 200 8.19 -17.07 22.25
C GLU A 200 7.10 -17.85 21.51
N ASP A 201 5.84 -17.48 21.72
CA ASP A 201 4.70 -18.10 21.04
C ASP A 201 4.74 -17.77 19.54
N MET A 202 4.99 -16.50 19.20
CA MET A 202 5.16 -16.06 17.83
C MET A 202 6.39 -16.72 17.18
N ARG A 203 7.53 -16.76 17.87
CA ARG A 203 8.75 -17.44 17.42
C ARG A 203 8.48 -18.89 17.07
N SER A 204 7.84 -19.62 17.98
CA SER A 204 7.54 -21.05 17.81
C SER A 204 6.59 -21.30 16.63
N LYS A 205 5.54 -20.46 16.49
CA LYS A 205 4.61 -20.53 15.36
C LYS A 205 5.30 -20.26 14.02
N VAL A 206 6.16 -19.25 13.96
CA VAL A 206 6.90 -18.92 12.73
C VAL A 206 7.91 -20.01 12.38
N LEU A 207 8.69 -20.50 13.35
CA LEU A 207 9.64 -21.61 13.13
C LEU A 207 8.94 -22.85 12.58
N LYS A 208 7.83 -23.28 13.19
CA LYS A 208 7.02 -24.40 12.68
C LYS A 208 6.57 -24.17 11.23
N LYS A 209 6.18 -22.93 10.91
CA LYS A 209 5.70 -22.55 9.58
C LYS A 209 6.81 -22.57 8.52
N VAL A 210 8.00 -22.06 8.83
CA VAL A 210 9.15 -22.03 7.90
C VAL A 210 9.86 -23.38 7.80
N GLU A 211 9.70 -24.26 8.79
CA GLU A 211 10.27 -25.60 8.76
C GLU A 211 9.40 -26.62 8.01
N ALA A 212 8.10 -26.36 7.92
CA ALA A 212 7.18 -27.16 7.12
C ALA A 212 7.65 -27.24 5.65
N THR A 213 7.46 -28.41 5.05
CA THR A 213 7.76 -28.62 3.62
C THR A 213 6.71 -27.85 2.79
N LYS A 214 7.17 -27.14 1.75
CA LYS A 214 6.27 -26.52 0.75
C LYS A 214 5.48 -27.56 -0.02
#